data_AF-A0A962IEF8-F1
#
_entry.id   AF-A0A962IEF8-F1
#
_cell.length_a   1.000
_cell.length_b   1.000
_cell.length_c   1.000
_cell.angle_alpha   90.00
_cell.angle_beta   90.00
_cell.angle_gamma   90.00
#
_symmetry.space_group_name_H-M   'P 1'
#
loop_
_entity.id
_entity.type
_entity.pdbx_description
1 polymer ?
#
loop_
_entity_poly.entity_id
_entity_poly.type
_entity_poly.pdbx_seq_one_letter_code
_entity_poly.pdbx_strand_id
1 'polypeptide(L)'
;MGDKTGIGWTEATWNPTTGCDRVSPGCDRCYALSLAARHRVNPKMIEVGKYQRDGHWRTSGPGFGVDVRPDVLDQPLRWTRPRMIFVNSMSDLFHKD
;
A
#
# COMPACT_ATOMS: atom_id res chain seq x y z
N MET A 1 -2.52 2.90 9.30
CA MET A 1 -1.44 2.30 10.09
C MET A 1 -1.85 0.89 10.45
N GLY A 2 -0.96 -0.09 10.25
CA GLY A 2 -1.05 -1.34 10.99
C GLY A 2 -0.09 -1.24 12.16
N ASP A 3 -0.56 -0.73 13.31
CA ASP A 3 0.20 -0.86 14.55
C ASP A 3 0.05 -2.30 15.03
N LYS A 4 1.17 -2.98 15.33
CA LYS A 4 1.26 -4.44 15.59
C LYS A 4 0.90 -5.26 14.34
N THR A 5 1.86 -5.38 13.44
CA THR A 5 1.69 -6.21 12.25
C THR A 5 1.83 -7.70 12.56
N GLY A 6 1.29 -8.57 11.70
CA GLY A 6 1.58 -10.01 11.74
C GLY A 6 2.91 -10.39 11.07
N ILE A 7 3.72 -9.42 10.63
CA ILE A 7 4.98 -9.64 9.92
C ILE A 7 6.09 -9.70 10.96
N GLY A 8 6.75 -10.87 11.10
CA GLY A 8 7.61 -11.16 12.25
C GLY A 8 8.87 -10.31 12.44
N TRP A 9 9.29 -9.53 11.44
CA TRP A 9 10.51 -8.71 11.51
C TRP A 9 10.24 -7.21 11.73
N THR A 10 8.98 -6.77 11.65
CA THR A 10 8.62 -5.34 11.76
C THR A 10 7.54 -5.12 12.81
N GLU A 11 7.56 -3.95 13.44
CA GLU A 11 6.60 -3.60 14.48
C GLU A 11 5.36 -2.92 13.90
N ALA A 12 5.53 -2.12 12.83
CA ALA A 12 4.45 -1.44 12.14
C ALA A 12 4.70 -1.33 10.63
N THR A 13 3.64 -1.01 9.88
CA THR A 13 3.73 -0.64 8.46
C THR A 13 3.40 0.83 8.26
N TRP A 14 4.15 1.46 7.37
CA TRP A 14 3.90 2.81 6.87
C TRP A 14 3.81 2.78 5.36
N ASN A 15 2.64 3.13 4.82
CA ASN A 15 2.36 3.13 3.38
C ASN A 15 1.99 4.57 2.98
N PRO A 16 3.00 5.42 2.66
CA PRO A 16 2.77 6.80 2.19
C PRO A 16 2.18 6.84 0.78
N THR A 17 2.27 5.74 0.05
CA THR A 17 1.60 5.49 -1.22
C THR A 17 0.77 4.20 -1.13
N THR A 18 -0.16 4.00 -2.06
CA THR A 18 -0.82 2.72 -2.34
C THR A 18 -0.67 2.37 -3.80
N GLY A 19 -0.47 1.09 -4.14
CA GLY A 19 -0.36 0.66 -5.52
C GLY A 19 1.05 0.71 -6.10
N CYS A 20 1.27 -0.07 -7.16
CA CYS A 20 2.45 -0.07 -8.01
C CYS A 20 2.12 -0.78 -9.34
N ASP A 21 3.04 -0.73 -10.31
CA ASP A 21 2.94 -1.47 -11.57
C ASP A 21 3.70 -2.79 -11.52
N ARG A 22 3.16 -3.79 -12.22
CA ARG A 22 3.95 -4.95 -12.64
C ARG A 22 5.09 -4.53 -13.57
N VAL A 23 6.32 -4.64 -13.08
CA VAL A 23 7.54 -4.26 -13.84
C VAL A 23 8.39 -5.45 -14.28
N SER A 24 8.21 -6.63 -13.69
CA SER A 24 9.03 -7.82 -14.00
C SER A 24 8.29 -9.14 -13.70
N PRO A 25 8.84 -10.30 -14.08
CA PRO A 25 8.32 -11.61 -13.66
C PRO A 25 8.28 -11.79 -12.14
N GLY A 26 9.08 -11.04 -11.36
CA GLY A 26 9.02 -11.10 -9.90
C GLY A 26 7.69 -10.61 -9.31
N CYS A 27 6.89 -9.88 -10.09
CA CYS A 27 5.55 -9.45 -9.70
C CYS A 27 4.49 -10.54 -9.90
N ASP A 28 4.85 -11.69 -10.48
CA ASP A 28 3.92 -12.81 -10.65
C ASP A 28 3.41 -13.26 -9.28
N ARG A 29 2.08 -13.39 -9.17
CA ARG A 29 1.39 -13.74 -7.91
C ARG A 29 1.62 -12.72 -6.78
N CYS A 30 1.77 -11.44 -7.14
CA CYS A 30 1.83 -10.34 -6.17
C CYS A 30 0.62 -10.37 -5.22
N TYR A 31 0.90 -10.53 -3.92
CA TYR A 31 -0.13 -10.55 -2.90
C TYR A 31 -0.83 -9.19 -2.77
N ALA A 32 -0.08 -8.09 -2.94
CA ALA A 32 -0.61 -6.74 -2.75
C ALA A 32 -1.65 -6.38 -3.81
N LEU A 33 -1.42 -6.74 -5.08
CA LEU A 33 -2.41 -6.60 -6.15
C LEU A 33 -3.68 -7.41 -5.87
N SER A 34 -3.52 -8.66 -5.45
CA SER A 34 -4.65 -9.54 -5.09
C SER A 34 -5.46 -8.99 -3.91
N LEU A 35 -4.78 -8.45 -2.91
CA LEU A 35 -5.39 -7.88 -1.72
C LEU A 35 -6.06 -6.53 -2.03
N ALA A 36 -5.48 -5.71 -2.91
CA ALA A 36 -6.08 -4.46 -3.37
C ALA A 36 -7.41 -4.68 -4.08
N ALA A 37 -7.51 -5.71 -4.94
CA ALA A 37 -8.77 -6.08 -5.58
C ALA A 37 -9.87 -6.43 -4.55
N ARG A 38 -9.51 -7.12 -3.46
CA ARG A 38 -10.44 -7.40 -2.34
C ARG A 38 -10.78 -6.15 -1.54
N HIS A 39 -9.80 -5.28 -1.31
CA HIS A 39 -9.98 -4.04 -0.57
C HIS A 39 -10.81 -3.01 -1.33
N ARG A 40 -10.78 -3.00 -2.67
CA ARG A 40 -11.58 -2.11 -3.51
C ARG A 40 -13.06 -2.17 -3.15
N VAL A 41 -13.58 -3.36 -2.85
CA VAL A 41 -14.99 -3.58 -2.49
C VAL A 41 -15.25 -3.59 -0.97
N ASN A 42 -14.22 -3.37 -0.14
CA ASN A 42 -14.39 -3.33 1.30
C ASN A 42 -14.99 -1.97 1.72
N PRO A 43 -16.15 -1.93 2.42
CA PRO A 43 -16.81 -0.68 2.80
C PRO A 43 -15.92 0.31 3.55
N LYS A 44 -15.06 -0.20 4.45
CA LYS A 44 -14.13 0.64 5.21
C LYS A 44 -13.08 1.29 4.30
N MET A 45 -12.59 0.56 3.30
CA MET A 45 -11.59 1.09 2.35
C MET A 45 -12.23 2.07 1.38
N ILE A 46 -13.50 1.86 1.00
CA ILE A 46 -14.29 2.81 0.22
C ILE A 46 -14.43 4.12 1.00
N GLU A 47 -14.82 4.06 2.28
CA GLU A 47 -14.97 5.23 3.15
C GLU A 47 -13.68 6.06 3.26
N VAL A 48 -12.52 5.41 3.43
CA VAL A 48 -11.22 6.10 3.54
C VAL A 48 -10.52 6.33 2.18
N GLY A 49 -11.21 6.03 1.07
CA GLY A 49 -10.71 6.18 -0.29
C GLY A 49 -9.44 5.39 -0.61
N LYS A 50 -9.17 4.25 0.05
CA LYS A 50 -8.02 3.38 -0.26
C LYS A 50 -8.39 2.37 -1.33
N TYR A 51 -7.46 2.08 -2.24
CA TYR A 51 -7.61 1.04 -3.28
C TYR A 51 -8.79 1.27 -4.23
N GLN A 52 -9.19 2.53 -4.42
CA GLN A 52 -10.27 2.94 -5.34
C GLN A 52 -9.73 3.44 -6.68
N ARG A 53 -8.44 3.78 -6.74
CA ARG A 53 -7.77 4.19 -7.97
C ARG A 53 -7.36 2.96 -8.77
N ASP A 54 -7.87 2.86 -9.99
CA ASP A 54 -7.42 1.87 -10.95
C ASP A 54 -6.16 2.39 -11.66
N GLY A 55 -5.14 1.53 -11.80
CA GLY A 55 -4.01 1.79 -12.68
C GLY A 55 -4.22 1.13 -14.04
N HIS A 56 -3.15 0.88 -14.78
CA HIS A 56 -3.26 0.20 -16.06
C HIS A 56 -3.79 -1.23 -15.87
N TRP A 57 -4.82 -1.60 -16.63
CA TRP A 57 -5.61 -2.82 -16.40
C TRP A 57 -4.80 -4.12 -16.44
N ARG A 58 -3.64 -4.15 -17.13
CA ARG A 58 -2.75 -5.31 -17.18
C ARG A 58 -1.76 -5.39 -16.02
N THR A 59 -1.48 -4.28 -15.34
CA THR A 59 -0.32 -4.16 -14.44
C THR A 59 -0.70 -3.77 -13.01
N SER A 60 -1.81 -3.05 -12.84
CA SER A 60 -2.24 -2.43 -11.57
C SER A 60 -3.76 -2.42 -11.38
N GLY A 61 -4.50 -3.20 -12.16
CA GLY A 61 -5.96 -3.29 -12.07
C GLY A 61 -6.42 -4.59 -11.42
N PRO A 62 -7.54 -4.58 -10.65
CA PRO A 62 -8.29 -3.41 -10.18
C PRO A 62 -7.80 -2.90 -8.80
N GLY A 63 -7.93 -1.59 -8.57
CA GLY A 63 -7.75 -0.92 -7.28
C GLY A 63 -6.30 -0.74 -6.81
N PHE A 64 -5.32 -1.00 -7.68
CA PHE A 64 -3.90 -0.97 -7.33
C PHE A 64 -3.11 0.08 -8.12
N GLY A 65 -3.80 1.07 -8.69
CA GLY A 65 -3.16 2.25 -9.25
C GLY A 65 -2.44 3.06 -8.19
N VAL A 66 -1.31 3.66 -8.56
CA VAL A 66 -0.48 4.44 -7.64
C VAL A 66 -1.23 5.67 -7.16
N ASP A 67 -1.29 5.82 -5.84
CA ASP A 67 -1.93 6.96 -5.18
C ASP A 67 -1.12 7.37 -3.96
N VAL A 68 -0.88 8.67 -3.82
CA VAL A 68 -0.23 9.23 -2.63
C VAL A 68 -1.25 9.30 -1.50
N ARG A 69 -0.78 9.14 -0.26
CA ARG A 69 -1.60 9.20 0.96
C ARG A 69 -1.19 10.39 1.82
N PRO A 70 -1.65 11.61 1.50
CA PRO A 70 -1.33 12.82 2.26
C PRO A 70 -1.66 12.70 3.76
N ASP A 71 -2.73 11.95 4.08
CA ASP A 71 -3.24 11.73 5.44
C ASP A 71 -2.23 11.05 6.39
N VAL A 72 -1.18 10.43 5.85
CA VAL A 72 -0.17 9.70 6.62
C VAL A 72 1.27 10.10 6.30
N LEU A 73 1.51 11.14 5.50
CA LEU A 73 2.89 11.55 5.14
C LEU A 73 3.68 12.05 6.35
N ASP A 74 3.02 12.78 7.25
CA ASP A 74 3.58 13.31 8.49
C ASP A 74 3.61 12.28 9.63
N GLN A 75 3.13 11.05 9.41
CA GLN A 75 3.04 10.03 10.43
C GLN A 75 4.40 9.73 11.10
N PRO A 76 5.54 9.64 10.37
CA PRO A 76 6.84 9.44 11.00
C PRO A 76 7.22 10.54 12.00
N LEU A 77 6.79 11.78 11.75
CA LEU A 77 7.07 12.93 12.62
C LEU A 77 6.32 12.87 13.96
N ARG A 78 5.24 12.07 14.01
CA ARG A 78 4.37 11.93 15.19
C ARG A 78 4.77 10.74 16.08
N TRP A 79 5.75 9.93 15.68
CA TRP A 79 6.19 8.77 16.47
C TRP A 79 7.04 9.18 17.67
N THR A 80 6.62 8.74 18.85
CA THR A 80 7.29 9.06 20.12
C THR A 80 8.16 7.93 20.66
N ARG A 81 8.11 6.74 20.04
CA ARG A 81 8.91 5.57 20.41
C ARG A 81 9.63 5.01 19.19
N PRO A 82 10.94 4.69 19.30
CA PRO A 82 11.67 3.97 18.26
C PRO A 82 10.93 2.70 17.87
N ARG A 83 10.94 2.38 16.57
CA ARG A 83 10.31 1.17 16.04
C ARG A 83 10.87 0.79 14.67
N MET A 84 10.89 -0.50 14.37
CA MET A 84 11.15 -1.05 13.05
C MET A 84 9.90 -0.92 12.17
N ILE A 85 10.06 -0.27 11.02
CA ILE A 85 8.97 0.05 10.09
C ILE A 85 9.19 -0.65 8.76
N PHE A 86 8.18 -1.36 8.29
CA PHE A 86 8.10 -1.78 6.91
C PHE A 86 7.40 -0.71 6.09
N VAL A 87 8.18 -0.01 5.28
CA VAL A 87 7.68 0.97 4.32
C VAL A 87 7.20 0.26 3.06
N ASN A 88 6.03 0.65 2.54
CA ASN A 88 5.46 0.13 1.29
C ASN A 88 5.17 -1.38 1.28
N SER A 89 4.49 -1.88 2.30
CA SER A 89 3.94 -3.23 2.24
C SER A 89 2.84 -3.39 1.17
N MET A 90 2.28 -2.31 0.63
CA MET A 90 1.18 -2.34 -0.33
C MET A 90 1.39 -1.35 -1.50
N SER A 91 2.64 -1.01 -1.81
CA SER A 91 2.95 0.01 -2.82
C SER A 91 4.41 0.00 -3.27
N ASP A 92 4.77 1.00 -4.07
CA ASP A 92 6.15 1.40 -4.37
C ASP A 92 6.31 2.92 -4.07
N LEU A 93 7.49 3.35 -3.63
CA LEU A 93 7.84 4.75 -3.37
C LEU A 93 8.49 5.41 -4.59
N PHE A 94 9.16 4.62 -5.44
CA PHE A 94 9.91 5.10 -6.61
C PHE A 94 9.25 4.61 -7.89
N HIS A 95 7.91 4.69 -7.91
CA HIS A 95 7.15 4.39 -9.10
C HIS A 95 7.52 5.37 -10.22
N LYS A 96 7.58 4.84 -11.45
CA LYS A 96 8.28 5.48 -12.56
C LYS A 96 7.52 6.60 -13.26
N ASP A 97 6.24 6.83 -12.96
CA ASP A 97 5.43 8.01 -13.36
C ASP A 97 4.05 7.94 -12.69
#